data_AF-A0A6G0W8B2-F1
#
_entry.id   AF-A0A6G0W8B2-F1
#
_cell.length_a   1.000
_cell.length_b   1.000
_cell.length_c   1.000
_cell.angle_alpha   90.00
_cell.angle_beta   90.00
_cell.angle_gamma   90.00
#
_symmetry.space_group_name_H-M   'P 1'
#
loop_
_entity.id
_entity.type
_entity.pdbx_description
1 polymer ?
#
loop_
_entity_poly.entity_id
_entity_poly.type
_entity_poly.pdbx_seq_one_letter_code
_entity_poly.pdbx_strand_id
1 'polypeptide(L)'
;MSGKLNKHGEVIIKSGVLFKKGSGGGLLKRRNWKPRFFELTQHALRYFTFQDGELKGEINLKMCGEDTLEIMPADSMKTGGSASTIWRVAINTPDRRLLVAAGTEHEMNDWVDALLEVFASNTTGLAPVHQQHLSPPNPRKSGGHHSEISENFMAPPPYRDDQSEIMRGRPKPASHIQPADKVTGHFDAKGEYAF
;
A
#
# COMPACT_ATOMS: atom_id res chain seq x y z
N MET A 1 4.48 -20.70 -20.95
CA MET A 1 5.13 -21.25 -19.74
C MET A 1 4.03 -21.69 -18.78
N SER A 2 4.04 -22.92 -18.28
CA SER A 2 3.06 -23.33 -17.27
C SER A 2 3.51 -22.77 -15.91
N GLY A 3 2.78 -21.79 -15.38
CA GLY A 3 3.10 -21.17 -14.08
C GLY A 3 2.92 -22.16 -12.93
N LYS A 4 3.65 -21.98 -11.82
CA LYS A 4 3.48 -22.79 -10.60
C LYS A 4 2.03 -22.61 -10.09
N LEU A 5 1.34 -23.70 -9.80
CA LEU A 5 0.02 -23.67 -9.18
C LEU A 5 0.13 -23.70 -7.65
N ASN A 6 -0.76 -23.01 -6.95
CA ASN A 6 -0.93 -23.16 -5.51
C ASN A 6 -1.80 -24.38 -5.17
N LYS A 7 -1.99 -24.65 -3.88
CA LYS A 7 -2.87 -25.74 -3.39
C LYS A 7 -4.36 -25.61 -3.75
N HIS A 8 -4.75 -24.45 -4.27
CA HIS A 8 -6.11 -24.15 -4.74
C HIS A 8 -6.24 -24.31 -6.27
N GLY A 9 -5.19 -24.75 -6.97
CA GLY A 9 -5.18 -24.90 -8.42
C GLY A 9 -5.06 -23.59 -9.19
N GLU A 10 -4.70 -22.48 -8.52
CA GLU A 10 -4.54 -21.18 -9.15
C GLU A 10 -3.09 -20.92 -9.53
N VAL A 11 -2.87 -20.22 -10.65
CA VAL A 11 -1.53 -19.78 -11.07
C VAL A 11 -0.99 -18.75 -10.09
N ILE A 12 0.22 -19.02 -9.58
CA ILE A 12 0.99 -18.10 -8.74
C ILE A 12 1.72 -17.13 -9.67
N ILE A 13 1.43 -15.84 -9.51
CA ILE A 13 2.09 -14.73 -10.22
C ILE A 13 3.40 -14.39 -9.52
N LYS A 14 3.35 -14.26 -8.18
CA LYS A 14 4.54 -14.03 -7.35
C LYS A 14 4.39 -14.72 -6.00
N SER A 15 5.50 -15.20 -5.45
CA SER A 15 5.55 -15.69 -4.08
C SER A 15 6.87 -15.32 -3.41
N GLY A 16 6.88 -15.26 -2.08
CA GLY A 16 8.07 -14.87 -1.32
C GLY A 16 7.75 -14.43 0.09
N VAL A 17 8.79 -14.17 0.89
CA VAL A 17 8.62 -13.71 2.28
C VAL A 17 8.44 -12.19 2.31
N LEU A 18 7.43 -11.73 3.04
CA LEU A 18 7.27 -10.32 3.42
C LEU A 18 7.04 -10.21 4.92
N PHE A 19 7.47 -9.11 5.52
CA PHE A 19 7.10 -8.76 6.88
C PHE A 19 5.74 -8.08 6.85
N LYS A 20 4.73 -8.64 7.53
CA LYS A 20 3.42 -7.98 7.67
C LYS A 20 3.23 -7.36 9.04
N LYS A 21 2.60 -6.18 9.09
CA LYS A 21 2.21 -5.53 10.35
C LYS A 21 0.96 -6.21 10.93
N GLY A 22 0.96 -6.51 12.22
CA GLY A 22 -0.23 -7.00 12.91
C GLY A 22 -1.38 -5.98 12.90
N SER A 23 -2.62 -6.43 12.65
CA SER A 23 -3.82 -5.58 12.56
C SER A 23 -4.27 -4.97 13.90
N GLY A 24 -3.79 -5.51 15.02
CA GLY A 24 -4.09 -4.95 16.35
C GLY A 24 -5.55 -5.05 16.79
N GLY A 25 -6.36 -5.92 16.19
CA GLY A 25 -7.81 -6.03 16.46
C GLY A 25 -8.23 -6.91 17.66
N GLY A 26 -7.31 -7.61 18.33
CA GLY A 26 -7.62 -8.53 19.45
C GLY A 26 -7.31 -7.99 20.85
N LEU A 27 -7.58 -8.77 21.90
CA LEU A 27 -7.38 -8.38 23.32
C LEU A 27 -5.90 -8.25 23.77
N LEU A 28 -4.95 -8.88 23.06
CA LEU A 28 -3.49 -8.79 23.34
C LEU A 28 -2.71 -8.15 22.17
N LYS A 29 -3.08 -6.91 21.85
CA LYS A 29 -2.63 -6.13 20.67
C LYS A 29 -1.11 -5.95 20.62
N ARG A 30 -0.44 -6.65 19.69
CA ARG A 30 0.89 -6.26 19.24
C ARG A 30 0.86 -5.89 17.77
N ARG A 31 1.23 -4.64 17.47
CA ARG A 31 1.44 -4.10 16.10
C ARG A 31 2.79 -4.52 15.52
N ASN A 32 3.31 -5.67 15.98
CA ASN A 32 4.62 -6.16 15.58
C ASN A 32 4.59 -6.61 14.13
N TRP A 33 5.72 -6.42 13.46
CA TRP A 33 5.97 -6.98 12.14
C TRP A 33 6.33 -8.45 12.28
N LYS A 34 5.77 -9.31 11.43
CA LYS A 34 6.04 -10.75 11.42
C LYS A 34 6.31 -11.23 10.00
N PRO A 35 7.37 -12.02 9.77
CA PRO A 35 7.59 -12.62 8.46
C PRO A 35 6.47 -13.63 8.15
N ARG A 36 5.98 -13.61 6.93
CA ARG A 36 5.02 -14.58 6.39
C ARG A 36 5.39 -14.87 4.95
N PHE A 37 5.14 -16.10 4.52
CA PHE A 37 5.24 -16.46 3.11
C PHE A 37 3.96 -16.03 2.40
N PHE A 38 4.08 -15.25 1.34
CA PHE A 38 2.97 -14.74 0.56
C PHE A 38 2.89 -15.44 -0.80
N GLU A 39 1.66 -15.63 -1.27
CA GLU A 39 1.34 -16.06 -2.63
C GLU A 39 0.35 -15.08 -3.23
N LEU A 40 0.74 -14.48 -4.35
CA LEU A 40 -0.11 -13.64 -5.17
C LEU A 40 -0.63 -14.45 -6.36
N THR A 41 -1.94 -14.44 -6.53
CA THR A 41 -2.64 -14.95 -7.71
C THR A 41 -3.46 -13.81 -8.34
N GLN A 42 -4.10 -14.09 -9.47
CA GLN A 42 -5.01 -13.15 -10.13
C GLN A 42 -6.14 -12.66 -9.20
N HIS A 43 -6.53 -13.46 -8.20
CA HIS A 43 -7.73 -13.20 -7.42
C HIS A 43 -7.46 -12.89 -5.96
N ALA A 44 -6.29 -13.26 -5.44
CA ALA A 44 -6.03 -13.15 -4.02
C ALA A 44 -4.55 -12.96 -3.70
N LEU A 45 -4.31 -12.26 -2.58
CA LEU A 45 -3.03 -12.28 -1.88
C LEU A 45 -3.19 -13.07 -0.58
N ARG A 46 -2.61 -14.26 -0.53
CA ARG A 46 -2.64 -15.16 0.64
C ARG A 46 -1.32 -15.13 1.37
N TYR A 47 -1.36 -15.41 2.66
CA TYR A 47 -0.15 -15.57 3.45
C TYR A 47 -0.22 -16.68 4.49
N PHE A 48 0.93 -17.31 4.66
CA PHE A 48 1.11 -18.54 5.41
C PHE A 48 2.17 -18.35 6.49
N THR A 49 2.22 -19.25 7.47
CA THR A 49 3.27 -19.25 8.50
C THR A 49 4.67 -19.28 7.89
N PHE A 50 4.87 -20.12 6.89
CA PHE A 50 6.06 -20.30 6.05
C PHE A 50 5.59 -20.95 4.73
N GLN A 51 6.50 -21.21 3.79
CA GLN A 51 6.16 -21.87 2.52
C GLN A 51 5.51 -23.24 2.77
N ASP A 52 4.37 -23.51 2.13
CA ASP A 52 3.56 -24.72 2.35
C ASP A 52 2.98 -24.89 3.78
N GLY A 53 3.03 -23.82 4.59
CA GLY A 53 2.51 -23.80 5.95
C GLY A 53 1.00 -23.52 6.08
N GLU A 54 0.57 -23.22 7.31
CA GLU A 54 -0.83 -22.92 7.63
C GLU A 54 -1.25 -21.55 7.05
N LEU A 55 -2.42 -21.48 6.41
CA LEU A 55 -3.01 -20.24 5.90
C LEU A 55 -3.39 -19.35 7.09
N LYS A 56 -2.83 -18.13 7.16
CA LYS A 56 -3.12 -17.17 8.24
C LYS A 56 -4.02 -16.02 7.80
N GLY A 57 -4.21 -15.86 6.50
CA GLY A 57 -5.21 -14.95 5.98
C GLY A 57 -5.09 -14.74 4.49
N GLU A 58 -6.11 -14.08 3.97
CA GLU A 58 -6.32 -13.81 2.55
C GLU A 58 -6.79 -12.37 2.37
N ILE A 59 -6.50 -11.79 1.21
CA ILE A 59 -7.12 -10.58 0.69
C ILE A 59 -7.69 -10.92 -0.66
N ASN A 60 -8.97 -10.63 -0.87
CA ASN A 60 -9.59 -10.70 -2.19
C ASN A 60 -9.17 -9.48 -3.00
N LEU A 61 -8.62 -9.72 -4.20
CA LEU A 61 -8.14 -8.67 -5.10
C LEU A 61 -9.04 -8.45 -6.31
N LYS A 62 -10.09 -9.28 -6.53
CA LYS A 62 -10.90 -9.29 -7.75
C LYS A 62 -11.49 -7.93 -8.17
N MET A 63 -11.77 -7.08 -7.19
CA MET A 63 -12.35 -5.74 -7.40
C MET A 63 -11.37 -4.61 -7.06
N CYS A 64 -10.09 -4.92 -6.82
CA CYS A 64 -9.08 -3.93 -6.50
C CYS A 64 -8.48 -3.34 -7.78
N GLY A 65 -8.39 -2.01 -7.84
CA GLY A 65 -7.67 -1.25 -8.85
C GLY A 65 -6.32 -0.75 -8.35
N GLU A 66 -5.61 -0.01 -9.20
CA GLU A 66 -4.28 0.53 -8.88
C GLU A 66 -4.30 1.49 -7.67
N ASP A 67 -5.42 2.18 -7.45
CA ASP A 67 -5.69 3.08 -6.32
C ASP A 67 -5.65 2.36 -4.95
N THR A 68 -5.73 1.04 -4.94
CA THR A 68 -5.62 0.20 -3.74
C THR A 68 -4.19 0.14 -3.20
N LEU A 69 -3.17 0.48 -4.01
CA LEU A 69 -1.77 0.34 -3.68
C LEU A 69 -1.14 1.68 -3.23
N GLU A 70 -0.52 1.68 -2.06
CA GLU A 70 0.24 2.83 -1.56
C GLU A 70 1.69 2.42 -1.30
N ILE A 71 2.63 3.05 -2.00
CA ILE A 71 4.07 2.83 -1.85
C ILE A 71 4.61 3.78 -0.78
N MET A 72 5.43 3.28 0.14
CA MET A 72 6.03 4.03 1.24
C MET A 72 5.03 4.87 2.07
N PRO A 73 3.99 4.24 2.64
CA PRO A 73 2.95 4.95 3.41
C PRO A 73 3.53 5.81 4.53
N ALA A 74 3.15 7.09 4.57
CA ALA A 74 3.69 8.08 5.51
C ALA A 74 3.42 7.73 6.98
N ASP A 75 2.29 7.07 7.26
CA ASP A 75 1.92 6.59 8.61
C ASP A 75 2.62 5.26 9.00
N SER A 76 3.52 4.79 8.13
CA SER A 76 4.30 3.57 8.31
C SER A 76 5.79 3.85 8.18
N MET A 77 6.26 4.94 8.77
CA MET A 77 7.70 5.13 8.96
C MET A 77 8.28 4.09 9.94
N LYS A 78 9.57 3.80 9.83
CA LYS A 78 10.27 2.93 10.77
C LYS A 78 10.59 3.74 12.04
N THR A 79 9.96 3.36 13.16
CA THR A 79 10.06 4.11 14.42
C THR A 79 10.80 3.35 15.53
N GLY A 80 11.51 2.27 15.21
CA GLY A 80 12.23 1.46 16.21
C GLY A 80 12.97 0.24 15.62
N GLY A 81 13.47 -0.63 16.49
CA GLY A 81 14.32 -1.80 16.16
C GLY A 81 13.62 -3.02 15.58
N SER A 82 12.43 -2.87 14.97
CA SER A 82 11.75 -3.99 14.29
C SER A 82 12.63 -4.57 13.17
N ALA A 83 12.59 -5.90 13.01
CA ALA A 83 13.28 -6.60 11.92
C ALA A 83 12.74 -6.25 10.52
N SER A 84 11.55 -5.65 10.43
CA SER A 84 11.02 -5.12 9.16
C SER A 84 11.87 -3.97 8.63
N THR A 85 11.98 -3.87 7.30
CA THR A 85 12.68 -2.79 6.62
C THR A 85 11.82 -1.53 6.47
N ILE A 86 12.37 -0.54 5.77
CA ILE A 86 11.66 0.67 5.36
C ILE A 86 10.87 0.47 4.06
N TRP A 87 11.20 -0.53 3.24
CA TRP A 87 10.63 -0.78 1.92
C TRP A 87 9.20 -1.32 2.04
N ARG A 88 8.24 -0.40 2.17
CA ARG A 88 6.90 -0.68 2.66
C ARG A 88 5.83 -0.35 1.63
N VAL A 89 4.78 -1.16 1.66
CA VAL A 89 3.60 -1.00 0.82
C VAL A 89 2.37 -1.23 1.68
N ALA A 90 1.30 -0.46 1.43
CA ALA A 90 -0.03 -0.74 1.93
C ALA A 90 -0.95 -1.19 0.78
N ILE A 91 -1.75 -2.21 1.07
CA ILE A 91 -2.82 -2.70 0.20
C ILE A 91 -4.14 -2.38 0.93
N ASN A 92 -4.88 -1.41 0.40
CA ASN A 92 -6.04 -0.79 1.01
C ASN A 92 -7.33 -1.39 0.43
N THR A 93 -7.74 -2.58 0.86
CA THR A 93 -9.00 -3.16 0.39
C THR A 93 -10.19 -2.67 1.23
N PRO A 94 -11.43 -2.77 0.72
CA PRO A 94 -12.63 -2.37 1.48
C PRO A 94 -12.72 -3.03 2.86
N ASP A 95 -12.29 -4.29 2.97
CA ASP A 95 -12.36 -5.05 4.22
C ASP A 95 -11.25 -4.69 5.20
N ARG A 96 -10.05 -4.35 4.71
CA ARG A 96 -8.89 -4.09 5.56
C ARG A 96 -7.72 -3.44 4.82
N ARG A 97 -6.90 -2.73 5.60
CA ARG A 97 -5.56 -2.29 5.21
C ARG A 97 -4.49 -3.29 5.63
N LEU A 98 -3.74 -3.82 4.67
CA LEU A 98 -2.57 -4.67 4.93
C LEU A 98 -1.28 -3.88 4.69
N LEU A 99 -0.46 -3.75 5.73
CA LEU A 99 0.90 -3.21 5.64
C LEU A 99 1.93 -4.33 5.54
N VAL A 100 2.77 -4.28 4.51
CA VAL A 100 3.89 -5.20 4.29
C VAL A 100 5.20 -4.45 4.10
N ALA A 101 6.31 -5.14 4.35
CA ALA A 101 7.67 -4.66 4.06
C ALA A 101 8.50 -5.78 3.42
N ALA A 102 9.22 -5.44 2.35
CA ALA A 102 10.15 -6.34 1.66
C ALA A 102 11.54 -6.32 2.30
N GLY A 103 12.43 -7.26 2.00
CA GLY A 103 13.81 -7.26 2.49
C GLY A 103 14.67 -6.18 1.84
N THR A 104 14.37 -5.83 0.59
CA THR A 104 15.10 -4.83 -0.20
C THR A 104 14.16 -3.95 -1.02
N GLU A 105 14.69 -2.85 -1.57
CA GLU A 105 13.97 -2.00 -2.53
C GLU A 105 13.60 -2.79 -3.79
N HIS A 106 14.53 -3.60 -4.30
CA HIS A 106 14.32 -4.41 -5.48
C HIS A 106 13.16 -5.40 -5.28
N GLU A 107 13.16 -6.13 -4.17
CA GLU A 107 12.04 -7.02 -3.83
C GLU A 107 10.72 -6.26 -3.70
N MET A 108 10.73 -5.06 -3.10
CA MET A 108 9.53 -4.22 -3.00
C MET A 108 9.01 -3.86 -4.39
N ASN A 109 9.88 -3.42 -5.29
CA ASN A 109 9.51 -3.06 -6.67
C ASN A 109 8.93 -4.27 -7.41
N ASP A 110 9.55 -5.45 -7.31
CA ASP A 110 8.99 -6.65 -7.93
C ASP A 110 7.59 -7.00 -7.38
N TRP A 111 7.34 -6.76 -6.09
CA TRP A 111 6.02 -6.97 -5.49
C TRP A 111 5.01 -5.93 -5.96
N VAL A 112 5.43 -4.66 -6.11
CA VAL A 112 4.61 -3.58 -6.66
C VAL A 112 4.23 -3.90 -8.10
N ASP A 113 5.18 -4.27 -8.96
CA ASP A 113 4.95 -4.58 -10.36
C ASP A 113 3.96 -5.74 -10.51
N ALA A 114 4.16 -6.83 -9.75
CA ALA A 114 3.25 -7.98 -9.77
C ALA A 114 1.83 -7.64 -9.28
N LEU A 115 1.69 -6.75 -8.28
CA LEU A 115 0.38 -6.29 -7.80
C LEU A 115 -0.32 -5.41 -8.84
N LEU A 116 0.42 -4.48 -9.48
CA LEU A 116 -0.12 -3.63 -10.53
C LEU A 116 -0.58 -4.45 -11.75
N GLU A 117 0.14 -5.50 -12.13
CA GLU A 117 -0.30 -6.43 -13.19
C GLU A 117 -1.66 -7.06 -12.87
N VAL A 118 -1.88 -7.48 -11.62
CA VAL A 118 -3.16 -8.02 -11.14
C VAL A 118 -4.25 -6.95 -11.15
N PHE A 119 -3.96 -5.72 -10.73
CA PHE A 119 -4.96 -4.64 -10.69
C PHE A 119 -5.36 -4.13 -12.08
N ALA A 120 -4.41 -4.02 -13.00
CA ALA A 120 -4.67 -3.63 -14.38
C ALA A 120 -5.58 -4.65 -15.09
N SER A 121 -5.34 -5.94 -14.87
CA SER A 121 -6.17 -7.02 -15.43
C SER A 121 -7.58 -7.07 -14.84
N ASN A 122 -7.79 -6.67 -13.58
CA ASN A 122 -9.12 -6.54 -12.99
C ASN A 122 -9.89 -5.33 -13.52
N THR A 123 -9.19 -4.23 -13.83
CA THR A 123 -9.81 -2.99 -14.33
C THR A 123 -10.17 -3.08 -15.81
N THR A 124 -9.37 -3.78 -16.62
CA THR A 124 -9.60 -3.94 -18.06
C THR A 124 -10.89 -4.73 -18.37
N GLY A 125 -11.31 -5.62 -17.47
CA GLY A 125 -12.59 -6.35 -17.56
C GLY A 125 -13.83 -5.53 -17.18
N LEU A 126 -13.66 -4.30 -16.67
CA LEU A 126 -14.74 -3.43 -16.18
C LEU A 126 -15.00 -2.21 -17.07
N ALA A 127 -14.37 -2.11 -18.25
CA ALA A 127 -14.70 -1.06 -19.20
C ALA A 127 -16.23 -1.08 -19.45
N PRO A 128 -16.94 0.05 -19.26
CA PRO A 128 -18.36 0.08 -19.50
C PRO A 128 -18.58 -0.21 -20.97
N VAL A 129 -19.24 -1.32 -21.27
CA VAL A 129 -19.89 -1.54 -22.55
C VAL A 129 -20.89 -0.41 -22.71
N HIS A 130 -20.44 0.68 -23.32
CA HIS A 130 -21.32 1.75 -23.77
C HIS A 130 -22.06 1.20 -24.98
N GLN A 131 -23.07 0.37 -24.72
CA GLN A 131 -24.07 0.03 -25.70
C GLN A 131 -24.83 1.34 -25.97
N GLN A 132 -24.38 2.07 -26.99
CA GLN A 132 -25.12 3.19 -27.56
C GLN A 132 -26.42 2.62 -28.13
N HIS A 133 -27.45 2.53 -27.29
CA HIS A 133 -28.82 2.40 -27.73
C HIS A 133 -29.20 3.73 -28.39
N LEU A 134 -29.02 3.77 -29.71
CA LEU A 134 -29.53 4.82 -30.59
C LEU A 134 -31.03 4.97 -30.34
N SER A 135 -31.41 6.00 -29.61
CA SER A 135 -32.81 6.44 -29.53
C SER A 135 -33.06 7.40 -30.71
N PRO A 136 -34.21 7.30 -31.40
CA PRO A 136 -34.50 8.14 -32.55
C PRO A 136 -34.66 9.62 -32.15
N PRO A 137 -34.34 10.57 -33.06
CA PRO A 137 -34.43 11.99 -32.75
C PRO A 137 -35.90 12.44 -32.73
N ASN A 138 -36.32 13.11 -31.65
CA ASN A 138 -37.60 13.81 -31.60
C ASN A 138 -37.42 15.30 -31.96
N PRO A 139 -38.38 15.92 -32.69
CA PRO A 139 -38.19 17.23 -33.28
C PRO A 139 -38.46 18.39 -32.30
N ARG A 140 -37.74 19.48 -32.58
CA ARG A 140 -37.69 20.75 -31.84
C ARG A 140 -39.06 21.45 -31.78
N LYS A 141 -39.33 22.13 -30.67
CA LYS A 141 -40.12 23.37 -30.65
C LYS A 141 -39.38 24.48 -29.91
N SER A 142 -39.35 25.61 -30.59
CA SER A 142 -38.77 26.92 -30.29
C SER A 142 -39.63 27.75 -29.35
N GLY A 143 -38.99 28.64 -28.57
CA GLY A 143 -39.62 29.78 -27.91
C GLY A 143 -38.68 30.40 -26.89
N GLY A 144 -38.08 31.55 -27.22
CA GLY A 144 -37.20 32.31 -26.33
C GLY A 144 -37.92 33.42 -25.56
N HIS A 145 -37.26 33.97 -24.54
CA HIS A 145 -36.92 35.40 -24.35
C HIS A 145 -36.38 35.64 -22.92
N HIS A 146 -35.23 36.36 -22.84
CA HIS A 146 -34.78 37.42 -21.90
C HIS A 146 -35.23 37.39 -20.40
N SER A 147 -34.45 37.77 -19.38
CA SER A 147 -33.13 38.41 -19.23
C SER A 147 -32.76 38.54 -17.73
N GLU A 148 -31.46 38.50 -17.43
CA GLU A 148 -30.71 39.26 -16.38
C GLU A 148 -31.02 39.09 -14.87
N ILE A 149 -29.98 38.77 -14.06
CA ILE A 149 -29.34 39.67 -13.04
C ILE A 149 -28.31 38.91 -12.17
N SER A 150 -27.18 39.61 -11.96
CA SER A 150 -26.19 39.61 -10.86
C SER A 150 -25.17 38.48 -10.64
N GLU A 151 -23.92 38.89 -10.89
CA GLU A 151 -22.65 38.60 -10.21
C GLU A 151 -22.73 38.20 -8.72
N ASN A 152 -21.88 37.23 -8.35
CA ASN A 152 -20.99 37.20 -7.18
C ASN A 152 -20.95 35.84 -6.47
N PHE A 153 -19.99 34.98 -6.81
CA PHE A 153 -19.44 34.02 -5.85
C PHE A 153 -17.92 33.84 -6.06
N MET A 154 -17.20 34.69 -5.32
CA MET A 154 -15.97 34.43 -4.57
C MET A 154 -14.98 33.37 -5.11
N ALA A 155 -13.85 33.86 -5.63
CA ALA A 155 -12.63 33.08 -5.72
C ALA A 155 -12.18 32.57 -4.33
N PRO A 156 -11.54 31.39 -4.24
CA PRO A 156 -10.97 30.90 -2.98
C PRO A 156 -9.81 31.79 -2.52
N PRO A 157 -9.62 32.00 -1.20
CA PRO A 157 -8.55 32.82 -0.69
C PRO A 157 -7.17 32.18 -0.93
N PRO A 158 -6.11 32.98 -1.10
CA PRO A 158 -4.76 32.46 -1.23
C PRO A 158 -4.26 31.82 0.06
N TYR A 159 -3.46 30.77 -0.11
CA TYR A 159 -2.74 30.03 0.93
C TYR A 159 -1.97 31.03 1.84
N ARG A 160 -2.34 31.11 3.12
CA ARG A 160 -1.59 31.87 4.12
C ARG A 160 -0.43 31.03 4.62
N ASP A 161 0.77 31.55 4.42
CA ASP A 161 2.01 31.14 5.04
C ASP A 161 2.00 31.59 6.51
N ASP A 162 1.95 30.66 7.46
CA ASP A 162 2.00 30.96 8.90
C ASP A 162 3.38 30.55 9.45
N GLN A 163 4.34 31.45 9.28
CA GLN A 163 5.72 31.36 9.75
C GLN A 163 5.96 32.33 10.91
N SER A 164 5.08 32.40 11.92
CA SER A 164 5.42 33.19 13.12
C SER A 164 4.57 32.91 14.38
N GLU A 165 4.66 31.73 15.02
CA GLU A 165 4.38 31.68 16.49
C GLU A 165 4.83 30.43 17.26
N ILE A 166 6.12 30.03 17.26
CA ILE A 166 6.65 29.21 18.38
C ILE A 166 8.13 29.54 18.71
N MET A 167 8.44 30.82 18.91
CA MET A 167 9.65 31.24 19.64
C MET A 167 9.28 31.55 21.09
N ARG A 168 9.20 30.51 21.93
CA ARG A 168 9.32 30.61 23.39
C ARG A 168 9.54 29.22 24.02
N GLY A 169 10.75 28.69 23.83
CA GLY A 169 11.22 27.48 24.50
C GLY A 169 12.75 27.46 24.50
N ARG A 170 13.36 27.94 25.58
CA ARG A 170 14.82 27.99 25.77
C ARG A 170 15.43 26.58 25.65
N PRO A 171 16.56 26.37 24.95
CA PRO A 171 17.19 25.06 24.87
C PRO A 171 17.85 24.69 26.21
N LYS A 172 17.65 23.44 26.66
CA LYS A 172 18.44 22.84 27.75
C LYS A 172 19.84 22.46 27.23
N PRO A 173 20.91 22.64 28.02
CA PRO A 173 22.27 22.31 27.58
C PRO A 173 22.49 20.80 27.48
N ALA A 174 23.28 20.41 26.47
CA ALA A 174 23.66 19.04 26.18
C ALA A 174 24.50 18.42 27.31
N SER A 175 24.01 17.32 27.87
CA SER A 175 24.80 16.43 28.72
C SER A 175 25.36 15.28 27.88
N HIS A 176 26.67 15.34 27.64
CA HIS A 176 27.61 14.21 27.57
C HIS A 176 27.13 12.94 26.85
N ILE A 177 27.38 12.87 25.53
CA ILE A 177 27.33 11.62 24.76
C ILE A 177 28.60 10.84 25.06
N GLN A 178 28.46 9.69 25.71
CA GLN A 178 29.49 8.64 25.69
C GLN A 178 29.49 7.97 24.30
N PRO A 179 30.65 7.68 23.69
CA PRO A 179 30.69 6.97 22.43
C PRO A 179 30.22 5.52 22.64
N ALA A 180 29.15 5.13 21.95
CA ALA A 180 28.72 3.74 21.90
C ALA A 180 29.67 2.94 21.00
N ASP A 181 30.16 1.83 21.55
CA ASP A 181 31.10 0.92 20.91
C ASP A 181 30.61 0.44 19.54
N LYS A 182 31.54 0.45 18.58
CA LYS A 182 31.37 -0.19 17.27
C LYS A 182 31.18 -1.69 17.47
N VAL A 183 29.95 -2.18 17.36
CA VAL A 183 29.72 -3.60 17.04
C VAL A 183 29.79 -3.72 15.51
N THR A 184 30.99 -3.96 15.00
CA THR A 184 31.20 -4.47 13.64
C THR A 184 30.70 -5.89 13.60
N GLY A 185 29.58 -6.15 12.92
CA GLY A 185 29.14 -7.50 12.59
C GLY A 185 30.19 -8.16 11.69
N HIS A 186 30.74 -9.28 12.15
CA HIS A 186 31.64 -10.10 11.35
C HIS A 186 30.79 -11.07 10.53
N PHE A 187 30.77 -10.91 9.22
CA PHE A 187 30.23 -11.90 8.30
C PHE A 187 31.23 -13.04 8.16
N ASP A 188 30.76 -14.29 8.14
CA ASP A 188 31.61 -15.39 7.72
C ASP A 188 31.84 -15.34 6.20
N ALA A 189 32.76 -16.16 5.68
CA ALA A 189 33.06 -16.21 4.25
C ALA A 189 31.88 -16.67 3.37
N LYS A 190 30.71 -16.96 3.96
CA LYS A 190 29.49 -17.39 3.29
C LYS A 190 28.35 -16.37 3.38
N GLY A 191 28.51 -15.28 4.12
CA GLY A 191 27.52 -14.20 4.21
C GLY A 191 26.34 -14.50 5.13
N GLU A 192 26.45 -15.47 6.05
CA GLU A 192 25.41 -15.76 7.04
C GLU A 192 25.66 -15.04 8.38
N TYR A 193 24.59 -14.73 9.10
CA TYR A 193 24.65 -14.11 10.43
C TYR A 193 24.95 -15.20 11.48
N ALA A 194 26.15 -15.17 12.07
CA ALA A 194 26.45 -15.97 13.26
C ALA A 194 25.92 -15.26 14.51
N PHE A 195 25.24 -16.01 15.39
CA PHE A 195 24.66 -15.51 16.65
C PHE A 195 25.74 -15.21 17.69
#